data_AF-A0AAN2UT96-F1
#
_entry.id   AF-A0AAN2UT96-F1
#
_cell.length_a   1.000
_cell.length_b   1.000
_cell.length_c   1.000
_cell.angle_alpha   90.00
_cell.angle_beta   90.00
_cell.angle_gamma   90.00
#
_symmetry.space_group_name_H-M   'P 1'
#
loop_
_entity.id
_entity.type
_entity.pdbx_description
1 polymer ?
#
loop_
_entity_poly.entity_id
_entity_poly.type
_entity_poly.pdbx_seq_one_letter_code
_entity_poly.pdbx_strand_id
1 'polypeptide(L)' 'MAKVYEFEAVIHPVPDKAGAYIIFPYDIREEFGKGRVKVHARFDGHPYDGSIVNMGVKDEAGNICYIIGV' A
#
# COMPACT_ATOMS: atom_id res chain seq x y z
N MET A 1 -10.66 19.44 0.12
CA MET A 1 -11.27 18.14 -0.20
C MET A 1 -10.17 17.09 -0.17
N ALA A 2 -10.36 15.97 0.52
CA ALA A 2 -9.37 14.89 0.52
C ALA A 2 -9.48 14.13 -0.81
N LYS A 3 -8.35 13.87 -1.47
CA LYS A 3 -8.31 13.01 -2.67
C LYS A 3 -8.59 11.57 -2.24
N VAL A 4 -9.57 10.95 -2.87
CA VAL A 4 -9.91 9.54 -2.66
C VAL A 4 -9.18 8.73 -3.74
N TYR A 5 -8.49 7.67 -3.32
CA TYR A 5 -7.80 6.75 -4.22
C TYR A 5 -8.56 5.43 -4.19
N GLU A 6 -9.05 5.00 -5.37
CA GLU A 6 -9.79 3.74 -5.54
C GLU A 6 -9.13 2.96 -6.67
N PHE A 7 -8.79 1.71 -6.40
CA PHE A 7 -8.05 0.83 -7.31
C PHE A 7 -8.27 -0.63 -6.92
N GLU A 8 -8.13 -1.53 -7.90
CA GLU A 8 -8.08 -2.97 -7.65
C GLU A 8 -6.64 -3.39 -7.34
N ALA A 9 -6.49 -4.31 -6.39
CA ALA A 9 -5.19 -4.82 -5.99
C ALA A 9 -5.25 -6.31 -5.66
N VAL A 10 -4.15 -7.00 -5.94
CA VAL A 10 -3.97 -8.39 -5.52
C VAL A 10 -3.45 -8.42 -4.09
N ILE A 11 -4.05 -9.29 -3.27
CA ILE A 11 -3.56 -9.58 -1.92
C ILE A 11 -2.40 -10.57 -2.04
N HIS A 12 -1.21 -10.12 -1.66
CA HIS A 12 0.01 -10.92 -1.63
C HIS A 12 0.26 -11.44 -0.21
N PRO A 13 0.48 -12.74 -0.02
CA PRO A 13 0.93 -13.27 1.27
C PRO A 13 2.37 -12.82 1.53
N VAL A 14 2.70 -12.57 2.79
CA VAL A 14 4.11 -12.43 3.21
C VAL A 14 4.65 -13.84 3.47
N PRO A 15 5.69 -14.32 2.74
CA PRO A 15 6.30 -15.60 3.05
C PRO A 15 6.74 -15.65 4.51
N ASP A 16 6.46 -16.75 5.19
CA ASP A 16 6.87 -17.04 6.58
C ASP A 16 6.30 -16.11 7.67
N LYS A 17 5.43 -15.16 7.31
CA LYS A 17 4.67 -14.34 8.27
C LYS A 17 3.20 -14.48 7.93
N ALA A 18 2.36 -14.80 8.90
CA ALA A 18 0.91 -14.96 8.72
C ALA A 18 0.16 -13.64 8.42
N GLY A 19 0.77 -12.72 7.67
CA GLY A 19 0.20 -11.45 7.23
C GLY A 19 0.16 -11.36 5.71
N ALA A 20 -0.62 -10.42 5.21
CA ALA A 20 -0.73 -10.13 3.79
C ALA A 20 -0.47 -8.65 3.52
N TYR A 21 -0.32 -8.30 2.25
CA TYR A 21 -0.24 -6.92 1.82
C TYR A 21 -0.82 -6.75 0.42
N ILE A 22 -1.22 -5.53 0.10
CA ILE A 22 -1.52 -5.12 -1.26
C ILE A 22 -0.46 -4.13 -1.76
N ILE A 23 -0.29 -4.04 -3.07
CA ILE A 23 0.53 -3.01 -3.70
C ILE A 23 -0.31 -1.75 -3.88
N PHE A 24 0.19 -0.62 -3.40
CA PHE A 24 -0.38 0.69 -3.65
C PHE A 24 0.19 1.24 -4.97
N PRO A 25 -0.65 1.55 -5.98
CA PRO A 25 -0.19 1.79 -7.35
C PRO A 25 0.42 3.18 -7.59
N TYR A 26 0.56 4.01 -6.55
CA TYR A 26 1.11 5.38 -6.65
C TYR A 26 2.36 5.56 -5.81
N ASP A 27 3.27 6.44 -6.26
CA ASP A 27 4.43 6.83 -5.45
C ASP A 27 4.02 7.80 -4.34
N ILE A 28 4.08 7.35 -3.08
CA ILE A 28 3.72 8.20 -1.93
C ILE A 28 4.73 9.33 -1.66
N ARG A 29 5.97 9.23 -2.15
CA ARG A 29 6.94 10.33 -2.05
C ARG A 29 6.57 11.44 -3.01
N GLU A 30 6.11 11.11 -4.20
CA GLU A 30 5.63 12.11 -5.16
C GLU A 30 4.28 12.68 -4.72
N GLU A 31 3.34 11.82 -4.31
CA GLU A 31 1.98 12.25 -3.93
C GLU A 31 1.92 12.97 -2.58
N PHE A 32 2.70 12.54 -1.58
CA PHE A 32 2.60 13.02 -0.19
C PHE A 32 3.90 13.58 0.39
N GLY A 33 5.03 13.48 -0.31
CA GLY A 33 6.33 13.95 0.19
C GLY A 33 6.86 13.16 1.39
N LYS A 34 6.35 11.96 1.65
CA LYS A 34 6.65 11.16 2.86
C LYS A 34 7.03 9.73 2.50
N GLY A 35 7.94 9.14 3.29
CA GLY A 35 8.28 7.72 3.15
C GLY A 35 7.30 6.75 3.82
N ARG A 36 6.39 7.27 4.66
CA ARG A 36 5.32 6.53 5.33
C ARG A 36 4.08 7.41 5.47
N VAL A 37 2.92 6.89 5.11
CA VAL A 37 1.65 7.62 5.16
C VAL A 37 0.64 6.81 5.95
N LYS A 38 0.02 7.42 6.97
CA LYS A 38 -1.12 6.82 7.68
C LYS A 38 -2.36 6.97 6.81
N VAL A 39 -3.16 5.91 6.70
CA VAL A 39 -4.34 5.87 5.84
C VAL A 39 -5.53 5.27 6.57
N HIS A 40 -6.71 5.78 6.23
CA HIS A 40 -8.00 5.14 6.49
C HIS A 40 -8.48 4.56 5.16
N ALA A 41 -8.27 3.26 4.97
CA ALA A 41 -8.59 2.53 3.74
C ALA A 41 -9.86 1.69 3.91
N ARG A 42 -10.37 1.19 2.79
CA ARG A 42 -11.44 0.19 2.78
C ARG A 42 -11.04 -0.95 1.84
N PHE A 43 -11.13 -2.18 2.33
CA PHE A 43 -10.94 -3.39 1.53
C PHE A 43 -12.31 -4.03 1.31
N ASP A 44 -12.82 -4.01 0.09
CA ASP A 44 -14.16 -4.52 -0.24
C ASP A 44 -15.26 -3.99 0.71
N GLY A 45 -15.15 -2.71 1.10
CA GLY A 45 -16.06 -2.05 2.04
C GLY A 45 -15.72 -2.21 3.53
N HIS A 46 -14.80 -3.09 3.90
CA HIS A 46 -14.34 -3.24 5.28
C HIS A 46 -13.35 -2.13 5.65
N PRO A 47 -13.63 -1.30 6.67
CA PRO A 47 -12.75 -0.21 7.08
C PRO A 47 -11.46 -0.76 7.68
N TYR A 48 -10.35 -0.10 7.38
CA TYR A 48 -9.03 -0.45 7.87
C TYR A 48 -8.18 0.80 8.10
N ASP A 49 -7.63 0.92 9.31
CA ASP A 49 -6.66 1.94 9.65
C ASP A 49 -5.25 1.36 9.63
N GLY A 50 -4.40 1.91 8.78
CA GLY A 50 -3.07 1.37 8.56
C GLY A 50 -2.06 2.39 8.10
N SER A 51 -1.01 1.89 7.44
CA SER A 51 0.03 2.73 6.86
C SER A 51 0.47 2.19 5.51
N ILE A 52 0.62 3.09 4.55
CA ILE A 52 1.40 2.81 3.34
C ILE A 52 2.87 2.93 3.70
N VAL A 53 3.63 1.87 3.43
CA VAL A 53 5.07 1.77 3.73
C VAL A 53 5.84 1.21 2.55
N ASN A 54 7.15 1.47 2.52
CA ASN A 54 8.09 0.78 1.65
C ASN A 54 8.86 -0.25 2.50
N MET A 55 8.71 -1.53 2.17
CA MET A 55 9.42 -2.65 2.84
C MET A 55 10.53 -3.26 1.97
N GLY A 56 11.02 -2.51 0.98
CA GLY A 56 11.99 -3.01 -0.01
C GLY A 56 11.34 -3.82 -1.14
N VAL A 57 10.01 -3.77 -1.27
CA VAL A 57 9.29 -4.38 -2.39
C VAL A 57 9.59 -3.58 -3.65
N LYS A 58 9.92 -4.29 -4.74
CA LYS A 58 10.21 -3.69 -6.04
C LYS A 58 9.47 -4.45 -7.14
N ASP A 59 9.16 -3.73 -8.22
CA ASP A 59 8.64 -4.35 -9.43
C ASP A 59 9.78 -4.98 -10.27
N GLU A 60 9.42 -5.61 -11.40
CA GLU A 60 10.37 -6.22 -12.32
C GLU A 60 11.35 -5.21 -12.95
N ALA A 61 10.97 -3.93 -13.02
CA ALA A 61 11.82 -2.85 -13.50
C ALA A 61 12.73 -2.27 -12.40
N GLY A 62 12.60 -2.75 -11.15
CA GLY A 62 13.39 -2.30 -10.01
C GLY A 62 12.86 -1.02 -9.34
N ASN A 63 11.69 -0.53 -9.74
CA ASN A 63 11.03 0.60 -9.11
C ASN A 63 10.52 0.19 -7.73
N ILE A 64 10.45 1.17 -6.82
CA ILE A 64 9.92 0.95 -5.47
C ILE A 64 8.42 0.73 -5.54
N CYS A 65 7.94 -0.35 -4.95
CA CYS A 65 6.52 -0.57 -4.70
C CYS A 65 6.19 -0.21 -3.26
N TYR A 66 5.16 0.61 -3.08
CA TYR A 66 4.58 0.87 -1.78
C TYR A 66 3.51 -0.15 -1.48
N ILE A 67 3.37 -0.52 -0.22
CA ILE A 67 2.44 -1.55 0.21
C ILE A 67 1.60 -1.11 1.39
N ILE A 68 0.41 -1.69 1.49
CA ILE A 68 -0.47 -1.59 2.65
C ILE A 68 -0.61 -3.01 3.21
N GLY A 69 -0.17 -3.21 4.46
CA GLY A 69 -0.37 -4.49 5.14
C GLY A 69 -1.85 -4.71 5.43
N VAL A 70 -2.32 -5.94 5.28
CA VAL A 70 -3.70 -6.39 5.56
C VAL A 70 -3.65 -7.56 6.54
#